data_AF-A0A0M2JWZ6-F1
#
_entry.id   AF-A0A0M2JWZ6-F1
#
_cell.length_a   1.000
_cell.length_b   1.000
_cell.length_c   1.000
_cell.angle_alpha   90.00
_cell.angle_beta   90.00
_cell.angle_gamma   90.00
#
_symmetry.space_group_name_H-M   'P 1'
#
loop_
_entity.id
_entity.type
_entity.pdbx_description
1 polymer ?
#
loop_
_entity_poly.entity_id
_entity_poly.type
_entity_poly.pdbx_seq_one_letter_code
_entity_poly.pdbx_strand_id
1 'polypeptide(L)'
;MAALALSALYAPSHARATQDTCVLIDTDLDIDDMMSMPMVVGNRHVAAVVTTEGFTTPELGAAATSRLLAEPGQRTIPVIVGAGIGRSEADIASSFGDFVLVFRQLMDRLNNFLPAPLPPTPRQTDYVQQVVDAVADCQRIDVLLLGAFTSFVDYGPAIRARIGRVVISGRPVDADSDLEAVESFNCSYDRRSCAEVFHDQLPGLTHSFVDVPRSDCDLTPNRAGCEGTVYGPTLEMARSLGPTGLPNTLKQIMLNHPNSWAIDTWENSGYGGRSLFWDQSAALELLAPELFGDVGPYRETTLSPGDFQRTWVDFTNRAASYA
;
A
#
# COMPACT_ATOMS: atom_id res chain seq x y z
N MET A 1 -41.91 23.21 12.60
CA MET A 1 -40.85 23.37 11.58
C MET A 1 -39.53 23.34 12.32
N ALA A 2 -38.82 22.22 12.28
CA ALA A 2 -37.49 22.07 12.87
C ALA A 2 -36.46 22.14 11.73
N ALA A 3 -35.54 23.10 11.80
CA ALA A 3 -34.45 23.24 10.86
C ALA A 3 -33.28 22.35 11.31
N LEU A 4 -32.93 21.37 10.48
CA LEU A 4 -31.70 20.58 10.60
C LEU A 4 -30.54 21.42 10.08
N ALA A 5 -29.64 21.81 10.98
CA ALA A 5 -28.34 22.38 10.61
C ALA A 5 -27.39 21.22 10.29
N LEU A 6 -27.03 21.04 9.01
CA LEU A 6 -25.90 20.21 8.63
C LEU A 6 -24.61 20.98 8.93
N SER A 7 -23.87 20.53 9.93
CA SER A 7 -22.48 20.92 10.14
C SER A 7 -21.61 20.21 9.11
N ALA A 8 -21.27 20.90 8.03
CA ALA A 8 -20.20 20.46 7.14
C ALA A 8 -18.87 20.53 7.90
N LEU A 9 -18.24 19.37 8.12
CA LEU A 9 -16.86 19.29 8.57
C LEU A 9 -15.97 19.82 7.43
N TYR A 10 -15.60 21.10 7.51
CA TYR A 10 -14.58 21.67 6.66
C TYR A 10 -13.21 21.10 7.09
N ALA A 11 -12.63 20.26 6.24
CA ALA A 11 -11.21 19.92 6.36
C ALA A 11 -10.38 21.21 6.21
N PRO A 12 -9.36 21.45 7.07
CA PRO A 12 -8.57 22.67 6.99
C PRO A 12 -7.83 22.75 5.65
N SER A 13 -7.64 23.95 5.11
CA SER A 13 -6.81 24.16 3.93
C SER A 13 -5.37 23.80 4.27
N HIS A 14 -4.81 22.80 3.61
CA HIS A 14 -3.46 22.32 3.91
C HIS A 14 -2.42 23.26 3.30
N ALA A 15 -1.60 23.86 4.17
CA ALA A 15 -0.35 24.48 3.77
C ALA A 15 0.55 23.40 3.15
N ARG A 16 1.31 23.77 2.11
CA ARG A 16 2.33 22.93 1.48
C ARG A 16 3.16 22.27 2.58
N ALA A 17 3.16 20.93 2.65
CA ALA A 17 3.86 20.18 3.69
C ALA A 17 5.29 20.72 3.81
N THR A 18 5.68 21.21 4.98
CA THR A 18 7.07 21.60 5.21
C THR A 18 7.91 20.34 5.06
N GLN A 19 9.05 20.45 4.36
CA GLN A 19 9.96 19.33 4.06
C GLN A 19 10.55 18.67 5.33
N ASP A 20 10.20 19.16 6.52
CA ASP A 20 10.71 18.66 7.79
C ASP A 20 10.29 17.21 8.07
N THR A 21 9.11 16.78 7.60
CA THR A 21 8.65 15.39 7.73
C THR A 21 8.32 14.79 6.36
N CYS A 22 9.03 13.72 6.02
CA CYS A 22 8.87 13.00 4.77
C CYS A 22 8.28 11.60 5.00
N VAL A 23 7.80 10.99 3.93
CA VAL A 23 7.41 9.58 3.91
C VAL A 23 8.36 8.80 3.00
N LEU A 24 8.81 7.64 3.47
CA LEU A 24 9.41 6.58 2.65
C LEU A 24 8.39 5.46 2.50
N ILE A 25 8.03 5.12 1.26
CA ILE A 25 7.13 3.98 0.99
C ILE A 25 8.00 2.79 0.60
N ASP A 26 7.75 1.63 1.19
CA ASP A 26 8.39 0.36 0.86
C ASP A 26 7.30 -0.62 0.41
N THR A 27 7.39 -1.13 -0.81
CA THR A 27 6.28 -1.79 -1.50
C THR A 27 6.79 -2.96 -2.33
N ASP A 28 6.02 -4.04 -2.43
CA ASP A 28 6.27 -5.13 -3.39
C ASP A 28 5.38 -5.07 -4.64
N LEU A 29 4.65 -3.96 -4.79
CA LEU A 29 3.80 -3.58 -5.91
C LEU A 29 2.79 -4.67 -6.31
N ASP A 30 1.90 -5.01 -5.39
CA ASP A 30 0.59 -5.55 -5.76
C ASP A 30 -0.41 -4.42 -6.09
N ILE A 31 -1.62 -4.81 -6.45
CA ILE A 31 -2.70 -3.92 -6.83
C ILE A 31 -3.08 -2.96 -5.70
N ASP A 32 -3.00 -3.40 -4.46
CA ASP A 32 -3.30 -2.61 -3.28
C ASP A 32 -2.20 -1.62 -2.93
N ASP A 33 -0.92 -1.92 -3.13
CA ASP A 33 0.13 -0.90 -3.06
C ASP A 33 -0.10 0.20 -4.10
N MET A 34 -0.44 -0.19 -5.34
CA MET A 34 -0.73 0.73 -6.43
C MET A 34 -1.91 1.65 -6.10
N MET A 35 -2.94 1.14 -5.43
CA MET A 35 -4.07 1.92 -4.94
C MET A 35 -3.72 2.81 -3.73
N SER A 36 -2.68 2.48 -2.98
CA SER A 36 -2.29 3.17 -1.74
C SER A 36 -1.32 4.32 -1.97
N MET A 37 -0.37 4.16 -2.90
CA MET A 37 0.65 5.17 -3.18
C MET A 37 0.06 6.57 -3.49
N PRO A 38 -0.98 6.72 -4.36
CA PRO A 38 -1.56 8.03 -4.62
C PRO A 38 -2.16 8.73 -3.39
N MET A 39 -2.70 7.98 -2.41
CA MET A 39 -3.18 8.56 -1.15
C MET A 39 -2.05 9.29 -0.44
N VAL A 40 -0.87 8.67 -0.36
CA VAL A 40 0.27 9.23 0.36
C VAL A 40 0.90 10.38 -0.43
N VAL A 41 1.10 10.18 -1.75
CA VAL A 41 1.70 11.19 -2.65
C VAL A 41 0.91 12.50 -2.64
N GLY A 42 -0.43 12.44 -2.63
CA GLY A 42 -1.27 13.63 -2.61
C GLY A 42 -1.35 14.35 -1.27
N ASN A 43 -0.85 13.75 -0.18
CA ASN A 43 -1.09 14.24 1.19
C ASN A 43 0.16 14.44 2.03
N ARG A 44 1.31 13.89 1.61
CA ARG A 44 2.59 13.97 2.30
C ARG A 44 3.73 14.12 1.29
N HIS A 45 4.87 14.62 1.76
CA HIS A 45 6.09 14.64 0.96
C HIS A 45 6.72 13.24 0.91
N VAL A 46 6.44 12.47 -0.13
CA VAL A 46 7.11 11.18 -0.36
C VAL A 46 8.53 11.42 -0.87
N ALA A 47 9.54 11.13 -0.04
CA ALA A 47 10.94 11.33 -0.37
C ALA A 47 11.46 10.30 -1.38
N ALA A 48 11.03 9.05 -1.24
CA ALA A 48 11.28 7.98 -2.19
C ALA A 48 10.26 6.84 -2.03
N VAL A 49 10.23 5.98 -3.04
CA VAL A 49 9.59 4.66 -2.99
C VAL A 49 10.67 3.59 -3.16
N VAL A 50 10.76 2.65 -2.23
CA VAL A 50 11.63 1.48 -2.30
C VAL A 50 10.78 0.30 -2.78
N THR A 51 11.26 -0.44 -3.77
CA THR A 51 10.59 -1.66 -4.23
C THR A 51 11.28 -2.90 -3.68
N THR A 52 10.53 -3.71 -2.95
CA THR A 52 10.99 -4.93 -2.28
C THR A 52 10.39 -6.16 -2.95
N GLU A 53 11.04 -7.31 -2.85
CA GLU A 53 10.49 -8.53 -3.43
C GLU A 53 9.28 -9.04 -2.65
N GLY A 54 8.24 -9.41 -3.38
CA GLY A 54 7.02 -10.03 -2.88
C GLY A 54 6.13 -10.42 -4.06
N PHE A 55 5.07 -9.67 -4.33
CA PHE A 55 4.27 -9.83 -5.55
C PHE A 55 5.07 -9.57 -6.82
N THR A 56 5.87 -8.50 -6.88
CA THR A 56 6.83 -8.26 -7.98
C THR A 56 8.27 -8.55 -7.56
N THR A 57 9.17 -8.65 -8.55
CA THR A 57 10.61 -8.50 -8.26
C THR A 57 10.94 -7.02 -8.08
N PRO A 58 11.95 -6.65 -7.26
CA PRO A 58 12.31 -5.26 -7.03
C PRO A 58 12.53 -4.45 -8.31
N GLU A 59 13.19 -5.03 -9.31
CA GLU A 59 13.53 -4.37 -10.57
C GLU A 59 12.30 -4.10 -11.45
N LEU A 60 11.37 -5.06 -11.53
CA LEU A 60 10.13 -4.91 -12.32
C LEU A 60 9.12 -4.02 -11.59
N GLY A 61 8.99 -4.19 -10.28
CA GLY A 61 8.22 -3.30 -9.42
C GLY A 61 8.69 -1.85 -9.56
N ALA A 62 10.01 -1.60 -9.55
CA ALA A 62 10.54 -0.26 -9.72
C ALA A 62 10.18 0.35 -11.09
N ALA A 63 10.25 -0.44 -12.17
CA ALA A 63 9.90 0.02 -13.50
C ALA A 63 8.41 0.41 -13.59
N ALA A 64 7.52 -0.44 -13.06
CA ALA A 64 6.09 -0.22 -13.02
C ALA A 64 5.72 0.98 -12.12
N THR A 65 6.25 1.06 -10.90
CA THR A 65 6.04 2.19 -9.97
C THR A 65 6.55 3.51 -10.56
N SER A 66 7.70 3.51 -11.23
CA SER A 66 8.21 4.70 -11.92
C SER A 66 7.24 5.16 -13.01
N ARG A 67 6.65 4.23 -13.75
CA ARG A 67 5.65 4.56 -14.79
C ARG A 67 4.34 5.07 -14.19
N LEU A 68 3.89 4.50 -13.06
CA LEU A 68 2.70 4.97 -12.34
C LEU A 68 2.86 6.42 -11.88
N LEU A 69 4.01 6.76 -11.29
CA LEU A 69 4.28 8.08 -10.69
C LEU A 69 4.76 9.14 -11.69
N ALA A 70 4.94 8.80 -12.96
CA ALA A 70 5.43 9.68 -14.01
C ALA A 70 4.34 10.64 -14.52
N GLU A 71 3.96 11.62 -13.70
CA GLU A 71 2.98 12.65 -14.05
C GLU A 71 3.65 13.94 -14.57
N PRO A 72 3.25 14.46 -15.75
CA PRO A 72 3.80 15.70 -16.29
C PRO A 72 3.60 16.89 -15.36
N GLY A 73 4.67 17.68 -15.17
CA GLY A 73 4.63 18.90 -14.35
C GLY A 73 4.59 18.67 -12.85
N GLN A 74 4.69 17.41 -12.41
CA GLN A 74 4.77 17.05 -10.99
C GLN A 74 6.22 16.85 -10.56
N ARG A 75 6.46 16.91 -9.24
CA ARG A 75 7.76 16.59 -8.65
C ARG A 75 8.12 15.14 -8.96
N THR A 76 9.37 14.91 -9.35
CA THR A 76 9.92 13.54 -9.45
C THR A 76 10.06 12.92 -8.06
N ILE A 77 9.48 11.73 -7.88
CA ILE A 77 9.67 10.90 -6.70
C ILE A 77 10.67 9.80 -7.10
N PRO A 78 11.86 9.73 -6.47
CA PRO A 78 12.80 8.65 -6.68
C PRO A 78 12.16 7.28 -6.40
N VAL A 79 12.35 6.33 -7.32
CA VAL A 79 12.01 4.93 -7.14
C VAL A 79 13.31 4.13 -7.07
N ILE A 80 13.55 3.49 -5.93
CA ILE A 80 14.80 2.82 -5.60
C ILE A 80 14.55 1.31 -5.62
N VAL A 81 15.34 0.60 -6.44
CA VAL A 81 15.32 -0.87 -6.46
C VAL A 81 15.90 -1.38 -5.14
N GLY A 82 15.07 -1.97 -4.30
CA GLY A 82 15.45 -2.55 -3.02
C GLY A 82 15.94 -4.00 -3.12
N ALA A 83 15.85 -4.70 -1.99
CA ALA A 83 16.29 -6.07 -1.82
C ALA A 83 15.19 -7.10 -2.13
N GLY A 84 15.66 -8.33 -2.31
CA GLY A 84 14.83 -9.51 -2.48
C GLY A 84 15.59 -10.75 -2.02
N ILE A 85 14.85 -11.76 -1.55
CA ILE A 85 15.39 -13.05 -1.14
C ILE A 85 15.56 -14.04 -2.30
N GLY A 86 15.14 -13.67 -3.50
CA GLY A 86 15.30 -14.42 -4.75
C GLY A 86 14.55 -15.73 -4.77
N ARG A 87 13.29 -15.74 -4.30
CA ARG A 87 12.48 -16.98 -4.32
C ARG A 87 12.28 -17.44 -5.76
N SER A 88 12.57 -18.72 -6.01
CA SER A 88 12.28 -19.31 -7.31
C SER A 88 10.77 -19.41 -7.54
N GLU A 89 10.32 -19.38 -8.80
CA GLU A 89 8.90 -19.56 -9.13
C GLU A 89 8.34 -20.89 -8.57
N ALA A 90 9.15 -21.95 -8.55
CA ALA A 90 8.76 -23.24 -7.99
C ALA A 90 8.54 -23.18 -6.46
N ASP A 91 9.40 -22.45 -5.75
CA ASP A 91 9.24 -22.23 -4.31
C ASP A 91 7.98 -21.40 -4.01
N ILE A 92 7.77 -20.31 -4.76
CA ILE A 92 6.56 -19.48 -4.67
C ILE A 92 5.31 -20.34 -4.89
N ALA A 93 5.27 -21.12 -5.98
CA ALA A 93 4.15 -21.99 -6.31
C ALA A 93 3.88 -23.04 -5.23
N SER A 94 4.92 -23.60 -4.62
CA SER A 94 4.77 -24.60 -3.55
C SER A 94 4.29 -24.01 -2.23
N SER A 95 4.69 -22.77 -1.92
CA SER A 95 4.38 -22.11 -0.64
C SER A 95 3.02 -21.41 -0.65
N PHE A 96 2.67 -20.80 -1.78
CA PHE A 96 1.54 -19.89 -1.90
C PHE A 96 0.52 -20.35 -2.95
N GLY A 97 0.83 -21.34 -3.79
CA GLY A 97 0.08 -21.62 -5.02
C GLY A 97 0.47 -20.67 -6.14
N ASP A 98 -0.27 -20.67 -7.24
CA ASP A 98 0.06 -19.88 -8.42
C ASP A 98 -0.39 -18.42 -8.35
N PHE A 99 -1.13 -18.00 -7.31
CA PHE A 99 -1.70 -16.66 -7.23
C PHE A 99 -0.63 -15.56 -7.28
N VAL A 100 0.48 -15.72 -6.55
CA VAL A 100 1.58 -14.74 -6.54
C VAL A 100 2.15 -14.59 -7.94
N LEU A 101 2.33 -15.70 -8.67
CA LEU A 101 2.88 -15.68 -10.03
C LEU A 101 1.88 -15.06 -11.03
N VAL A 102 0.58 -15.29 -10.84
CA VAL A 102 -0.47 -14.65 -11.63
C VAL A 102 -0.44 -13.13 -11.42
N PHE A 103 -0.47 -12.68 -10.16
CA PHE A 103 -0.42 -11.24 -9.84
C PHE A 103 0.89 -10.59 -10.26
N ARG A 104 2.03 -11.28 -10.11
CA ARG A 104 3.33 -10.81 -10.64
C ARG A 104 3.23 -10.46 -12.12
N GLN A 105 2.68 -11.36 -12.93
CA GLN A 105 2.50 -11.10 -14.37
C GLN A 105 1.53 -9.96 -14.66
N LEU A 106 0.50 -9.76 -13.83
CA LEU A 106 -0.43 -8.63 -13.97
C LEU A 106 0.28 -7.31 -13.64
N MET A 107 1.02 -7.27 -12.54
CA MET A 107 1.63 -6.06 -11.98
C MET A 107 2.90 -5.62 -12.69
N ASP A 108 3.66 -6.56 -13.27
CA ASP A 108 4.73 -6.26 -14.23
C ASP A 108 4.23 -5.40 -15.42
N ARG A 109 2.92 -5.46 -15.70
CA ARG A 109 2.21 -4.69 -16.73
C ARG A 109 1.29 -3.62 -16.15
N LEU A 110 1.48 -3.20 -14.90
CA LEU A 110 0.60 -2.28 -14.18
C LEU A 110 -0.86 -2.72 -14.26
N ASN A 111 -1.18 -3.87 -13.67
CA ASN A 111 -2.49 -4.50 -13.73
C ASN A 111 -3.01 -4.67 -15.18
N ASN A 112 -2.17 -5.22 -16.08
CA ASN A 112 -2.46 -5.36 -17.51
C ASN A 112 -2.81 -4.05 -18.25
N PHE A 113 -2.53 -2.88 -17.68
CA PHE A 113 -2.68 -1.61 -18.38
C PHE A 113 -1.71 -1.50 -19.56
N LEU A 114 -0.52 -2.08 -19.42
CA LEU A 114 0.48 -2.15 -20.48
C LEU A 114 0.34 -3.47 -21.26
N PRO A 115 0.58 -3.47 -22.58
CA PRO A 115 0.51 -4.68 -23.40
C PRO A 115 1.67 -5.66 -23.13
N ALA A 116 2.77 -5.18 -22.57
CA ALA A 116 3.96 -5.98 -22.22
C ALA A 116 4.65 -5.37 -20.98
N PRO A 117 5.42 -6.16 -20.22
CA PRO A 117 6.20 -5.64 -19.10
C PRO A 117 7.17 -4.55 -19.53
N LEU A 118 7.42 -3.59 -18.64
CA LEU A 118 8.49 -2.62 -18.84
C LEU A 118 9.86 -3.32 -18.68
N PRO A 119 10.92 -2.82 -19.34
CA PRO A 119 12.27 -3.25 -19.04
C PRO A 119 12.56 -3.09 -17.54
N PRO A 120 13.15 -4.09 -16.85
CA PRO A 120 13.47 -3.98 -15.44
C PRO A 120 14.40 -2.79 -15.16
N THR A 121 14.13 -2.04 -14.09
CA THR A 121 15.04 -0.98 -13.65
C THR A 121 16.34 -1.61 -13.15
N PRO A 122 17.52 -1.19 -13.64
CA PRO A 122 18.78 -1.77 -13.18
C PRO A 122 18.98 -1.58 -11.68
N ARG A 123 19.25 -2.67 -10.96
CA ARG A 123 19.68 -2.61 -9.56
C ARG A 123 21.05 -1.94 -9.47
N GLN A 124 21.16 -0.95 -8.60
CA GLN A 124 22.44 -0.36 -8.20
C GLN A 124 23.02 -1.13 -7.02
N THR A 125 24.35 -1.14 -6.90
CA THR A 125 25.05 -1.94 -5.88
C THR A 125 24.81 -1.46 -4.44
N ASP A 126 24.52 -0.18 -4.24
CA ASP A 126 24.29 0.43 -2.93
C ASP A 126 22.95 1.16 -2.89
N TYR A 127 21.87 0.39 -2.72
CA TYR A 127 20.54 0.97 -2.62
C TYR A 127 20.26 1.59 -1.23
N VAL A 128 20.96 1.14 -0.19
CA VAL A 128 20.87 1.75 1.15
C VAL A 128 21.35 3.19 1.11
N GLN A 129 22.48 3.46 0.45
CA GLN A 129 22.95 4.85 0.28
C GLN A 129 21.97 5.69 -0.55
N GLN A 130 21.32 5.13 -1.57
CA GLN A 130 20.28 5.86 -2.31
C GLN A 130 19.10 6.24 -1.42
N VAL A 131 18.69 5.37 -0.49
CA VAL A 131 17.64 5.70 0.50
C VAL A 131 18.12 6.84 1.41
N VAL A 132 19.33 6.73 1.95
CA VAL A 132 19.93 7.76 2.82
C VAL A 132 20.01 9.12 2.13
N ASP A 133 20.39 9.14 0.85
CA ASP A 133 20.50 10.36 0.03
C ASP A 133 19.11 10.93 -0.28
N ALA A 134 18.14 10.09 -0.62
CA ALA A 134 16.78 10.53 -0.94
C ALA A 134 16.07 11.19 0.25
N VAL A 135 16.40 10.77 1.48
CA VAL A 135 15.86 11.35 2.71
C VAL A 135 16.81 12.36 3.38
N ALA A 136 17.89 12.80 2.72
CA ALA A 136 18.93 13.64 3.33
C ALA A 136 18.36 14.94 3.96
N ASP A 137 17.43 15.58 3.28
CA ASP A 137 16.82 16.85 3.70
C ASP A 137 15.65 16.70 4.68
N CYS A 138 15.26 15.46 5.00
CA CYS A 138 14.16 15.15 5.92
C CYS A 138 14.67 15.13 7.37
N GLN A 139 14.07 15.95 8.24
CA GLN A 139 14.38 15.92 9.67
C GLN A 139 13.78 14.69 10.35
N ARG A 140 12.57 14.31 9.92
CA ARG A 140 11.82 13.14 10.38
C ARG A 140 11.31 12.35 9.17
N ILE A 141 11.35 11.02 9.29
CA ILE A 141 10.94 10.10 8.23
C ILE A 141 9.87 9.17 8.80
N ASP A 142 8.65 9.25 8.30
CA ASP A 142 7.66 8.21 8.52
C ASP A 142 7.89 7.12 7.45
N VAL A 143 7.95 5.86 7.86
CA VAL A 143 8.13 4.73 6.95
C VAL A 143 6.81 4.00 6.82
N LEU A 144 6.36 3.76 5.59
CA LEU A 144 5.18 2.97 5.28
C LEU A 144 5.64 1.65 4.63
N LEU A 145 5.53 0.55 5.36
CA LEU A 145 5.90 -0.79 4.90
C LEU A 145 4.65 -1.51 4.37
N LEU A 146 4.54 -1.60 3.06
CA LEU A 146 3.45 -2.24 2.32
C LEU A 146 3.83 -3.62 1.76
N GLY A 147 5.12 -3.85 1.48
CA GLY A 147 5.63 -5.15 1.03
C GLY A 147 6.31 -5.97 2.14
N ALA A 148 7.04 -7.00 1.75
CA ALA A 148 7.88 -7.78 2.65
C ALA A 148 8.99 -6.93 3.32
N PHE A 149 9.56 -7.43 4.40
CA PHE A 149 10.47 -6.67 5.26
C PHE A 149 11.93 -6.62 4.77
N THR A 150 12.23 -7.29 3.66
CA THR A 150 13.60 -7.56 3.21
C THR A 150 14.42 -6.29 3.00
N SER A 151 13.88 -5.26 2.37
CA SER A 151 14.64 -4.01 2.18
C SER A 151 14.79 -3.22 3.48
N PHE A 152 13.75 -3.20 4.32
CA PHE A 152 13.79 -2.47 5.58
C PHE A 152 14.86 -3.02 6.52
N VAL A 153 15.13 -4.33 6.51
CA VAL A 153 16.25 -4.93 7.26
C VAL A 153 17.56 -4.21 7.00
N ASP A 154 17.83 -3.82 5.75
CA ASP A 154 19.09 -3.18 5.36
C ASP A 154 19.07 -1.66 5.59
N TYR A 155 18.05 -0.94 5.10
CA TYR A 155 18.05 0.53 5.16
C TYR A 155 17.50 1.09 6.47
N GLY A 156 16.62 0.36 7.16
CA GLY A 156 15.99 0.77 8.42
C GLY A 156 17.01 1.20 9.47
N PRO A 157 18.08 0.40 9.73
CA PRO A 157 19.18 0.79 10.60
C PRO A 157 19.90 2.07 10.17
N ALA A 158 20.09 2.28 8.86
CA ALA A 158 20.84 3.42 8.31
C ALA A 158 20.10 4.76 8.50
N ILE A 159 18.76 4.74 8.52
CA ILE A 159 17.94 5.94 8.75
C ILE A 159 17.32 6.01 10.14
N ARG A 160 17.58 5.01 11.01
CA ARG A 160 16.92 4.81 12.31
C ARG A 160 16.80 6.07 13.16
N ALA A 161 17.87 6.85 13.26
CA ALA A 161 17.91 8.06 14.10
C ALA A 161 16.91 9.15 13.68
N ARG A 162 16.38 9.07 12.45
CA ARG A 162 15.40 10.00 11.88
C ARG A 162 14.01 9.37 11.73
N ILE A 163 13.85 8.08 12.03
CA ILE A 163 12.53 7.42 11.91
C ILE A 163 11.59 8.01 12.95
N GLY A 164 10.51 8.61 12.45
CA GLY A 164 9.43 9.17 13.23
C GLY A 164 8.44 8.11 13.69
N ARG A 165 7.97 7.29 12.75
CA ARG A 165 7.18 6.09 13.01
C ARG A 165 7.29 5.12 11.83
N VAL A 166 6.96 3.86 12.08
CA VAL A 166 6.83 2.82 11.05
C VAL A 166 5.38 2.33 11.04
N VAL A 167 4.67 2.51 9.93
CA VAL A 167 3.31 1.99 9.73
C VAL A 167 3.40 0.79 8.79
N ILE A 168 2.86 -0.34 9.20
CA ILE A 168 3.12 -1.65 8.60
C ILE A 168 1.80 -2.29 8.18
N SER A 169 1.68 -2.69 6.91
CA SER A 169 0.54 -3.44 6.41
C SER A 169 0.56 -4.88 6.91
N GLY A 170 -0.56 -5.32 7.48
CA GLY A 170 -0.78 -6.64 8.03
C GLY A 170 -0.63 -6.72 9.56
N ARG A 171 -0.50 -7.95 10.06
CA ARG A 171 -0.44 -8.28 11.49
C ARG A 171 1.01 -8.56 11.93
N PRO A 172 1.34 -8.31 13.21
CA PRO A 172 2.66 -8.63 13.74
C PRO A 172 2.91 -10.15 13.77
N VAL A 173 4.19 -10.51 13.81
CA VAL A 173 4.61 -11.89 14.12
C VAL A 173 4.01 -12.29 15.47
N ASP A 174 3.57 -13.54 15.58
CA ASP A 174 2.96 -14.10 16.80
C ASP A 174 1.67 -13.39 17.25
N ALA A 175 0.97 -12.69 16.36
CA ALA A 175 -0.37 -12.20 16.65
C ALA A 175 -1.32 -13.39 16.90
N ASP A 176 -1.73 -13.59 18.16
CA ASP A 176 -2.76 -14.55 18.53
C ASP A 176 -4.04 -14.24 17.76
N SER A 177 -4.50 -15.16 16.91
CA SER A 177 -5.84 -15.07 16.34
C SER A 177 -6.43 -16.46 16.07
N ASP A 178 -7.70 -16.63 16.44
CA ASP A 178 -8.52 -17.80 16.09
C ASP A 178 -8.93 -17.82 14.59
N LEU A 179 -8.32 -16.98 13.75
CA LEU A 179 -8.65 -16.83 12.32
C LEU A 179 -7.76 -17.72 11.44
N GLU A 180 -8.31 -18.22 10.32
CA GLU A 180 -7.58 -19.13 9.40
C GLU A 180 -6.33 -18.49 8.74
N ALA A 181 -6.25 -17.16 8.66
CA ALA A 181 -5.08 -16.43 8.16
C ALA A 181 -4.40 -15.70 9.31
N VAL A 182 -3.52 -16.41 10.02
CA VAL A 182 -2.86 -15.90 11.24
C VAL A 182 -1.72 -14.91 10.92
N GLU A 183 -0.95 -15.15 9.87
CA GLU A 183 0.22 -14.35 9.48
C GLU A 183 -0.05 -13.60 8.14
N SER A 184 0.40 -12.34 8.03
CA SER A 184 0.25 -11.57 6.80
C SER A 184 1.12 -12.12 5.67
N PHE A 185 0.69 -11.94 4.41
CA PHE A 185 1.48 -12.35 3.25
C PHE A 185 2.91 -11.78 3.30
N ASN A 186 3.04 -10.47 3.52
CA ASN A 186 4.33 -9.77 3.61
C ASN A 186 5.29 -10.41 4.61
N CYS A 187 4.77 -10.82 5.77
CA CYS A 187 5.57 -11.51 6.77
C CYS A 187 5.90 -12.94 6.33
N SER A 188 4.92 -13.70 5.84
CA SER A 188 5.13 -15.09 5.39
C SER A 188 6.07 -15.22 4.19
N TYR A 189 6.09 -14.22 3.29
CA TYR A 189 6.95 -14.19 2.10
C TYR A 189 8.42 -14.14 2.49
N ASP A 190 8.78 -13.36 3.51
CA ASP A 190 10.12 -13.35 4.08
C ASP A 190 10.06 -13.35 5.62
N ARG A 191 9.69 -14.50 6.18
CA ARG A 191 9.49 -14.66 7.61
C ARG A 191 10.73 -14.38 8.43
N ARG A 192 11.91 -14.62 7.87
CA ARG A 192 13.18 -14.32 8.54
C ARG A 192 13.34 -12.82 8.73
N SER A 193 13.22 -12.04 7.66
CA SER A 193 13.32 -10.58 7.73
C SER A 193 12.19 -9.99 8.56
N CYS A 194 10.98 -10.52 8.45
CA CYS A 194 9.85 -10.11 9.28
C CYS A 194 10.14 -10.28 10.79
N ALA A 195 10.64 -11.45 11.20
CA ALA A 195 11.00 -11.72 12.59
C ALA A 195 12.17 -10.84 13.06
N GLU A 196 13.20 -10.63 12.23
CA GLU A 196 14.31 -9.74 12.55
C GLU A 196 13.84 -8.29 12.75
N VAL A 197 13.02 -7.78 11.84
CA VAL A 197 12.45 -6.43 11.99
C VAL A 197 11.61 -6.34 13.26
N PHE A 198 10.73 -7.30 13.49
CA PHE A 198 9.84 -7.30 14.65
C PHE A 198 10.58 -7.39 15.99
N HIS A 199 11.52 -8.32 16.13
CA HIS A 199 12.20 -8.56 17.41
C HIS A 199 13.40 -7.64 17.65
N ASP A 200 14.11 -7.21 16.60
CA ASP A 200 15.40 -6.54 16.75
C ASP A 200 15.37 -5.07 16.30
N GLN A 201 14.57 -4.70 15.29
CA GLN A 201 14.59 -3.36 14.72
C GLN A 201 13.43 -2.45 15.16
N LEU A 202 12.21 -2.95 15.33
CA LEU A 202 11.08 -2.15 15.80
C LEU A 202 11.15 -1.73 17.27
N PRO A 203 11.74 -2.50 18.21
CA PRO A 203 11.83 -2.07 19.60
C PRO A 203 12.51 -0.70 19.74
N GLY A 204 11.88 0.19 20.51
CA GLY A 204 12.33 1.56 20.70
C GLY A 204 11.90 2.54 19.60
N LEU A 205 11.24 2.08 18.52
CA LEU A 205 10.57 2.93 17.54
C LEU A 205 9.07 3.00 17.82
N THR A 206 8.46 4.14 17.46
CA THR A 206 6.99 4.21 17.35
C THR A 206 6.57 3.42 16.12
N HIS A 207 5.68 2.44 16.26
CA HIS A 207 5.22 1.65 15.13
C HIS A 207 3.77 1.17 15.31
N SER A 208 3.10 0.92 14.18
CA SER A 208 1.75 0.36 14.11
C SER A 208 1.72 -0.74 13.06
N PHE A 209 1.18 -1.90 13.44
CA PHE A 209 0.68 -2.90 12.50
C PHE A 209 -0.78 -2.59 12.21
N VAL A 210 -1.18 -2.62 10.94
CA VAL A 210 -2.51 -2.22 10.49
C VAL A 210 -3.06 -3.30 9.57
N ASP A 211 -4.18 -3.88 9.96
CA ASP A 211 -4.90 -4.86 9.13
C ASP A 211 -6.33 -4.35 8.86
N VAL A 212 -6.95 -4.96 7.86
CA VAL A 212 -8.34 -4.71 7.51
C VAL A 212 -9.27 -5.54 8.39
N PRO A 213 -10.40 -4.99 8.88
CA PRO A 213 -11.40 -5.79 9.58
C PRO A 213 -11.85 -7.00 8.75
N ARG A 214 -11.75 -8.19 9.33
CA ARG A 214 -12.06 -9.47 8.66
C ARG A 214 -13.47 -9.96 8.96
N SER A 215 -14.09 -10.63 8.00
CA SER A 215 -15.42 -11.20 8.17
C SER A 215 -15.65 -12.45 7.30
N ASP A 216 -16.69 -13.22 7.63
CA ASP A 216 -17.15 -14.36 6.82
C ASP A 216 -17.63 -13.97 5.41
N CYS A 217 -17.74 -12.67 5.13
CA CYS A 217 -18.14 -12.13 3.84
C CYS A 217 -16.96 -11.90 2.89
N ASP A 218 -15.71 -11.88 3.38
CA ASP A 218 -14.52 -11.52 2.60
C ASP A 218 -14.28 -12.48 1.42
N LEU A 219 -14.66 -13.75 1.58
CA LEU A 219 -14.55 -14.77 0.53
C LEU A 219 -15.79 -14.86 -0.38
N THR A 220 -16.89 -14.17 -0.03
CA THR A 220 -18.16 -14.19 -0.77
C THR A 220 -18.89 -12.84 -0.68
N PRO A 221 -18.29 -11.74 -1.18
CA PRO A 221 -18.79 -10.39 -0.96
C PRO A 221 -20.22 -10.17 -1.48
N ASN A 222 -20.61 -10.90 -2.54
CA ASN A 222 -21.94 -10.81 -3.17
C ASN A 222 -22.99 -11.75 -2.55
N ARG A 223 -22.63 -12.53 -1.51
CA ARG A 223 -23.61 -13.38 -0.80
C ARG A 223 -24.66 -12.49 -0.13
N ALA A 224 -25.92 -12.92 -0.13
CA ALA A 224 -26.99 -12.23 0.58
C ALA A 224 -26.60 -11.93 2.04
N GLY A 225 -26.69 -10.66 2.45
CA GLY A 225 -26.26 -10.19 3.77
C GLY A 225 -24.81 -9.71 3.89
N CYS A 226 -24.00 -9.84 2.82
CA CYS A 226 -22.62 -9.35 2.76
C CYS A 226 -22.45 -8.03 1.99
N GLU A 227 -23.51 -7.57 1.31
CA GLU A 227 -23.47 -6.34 0.54
C GLU A 227 -23.16 -5.14 1.45
N GLY A 228 -22.10 -4.39 1.11
CA GLY A 228 -21.67 -3.21 1.86
C GLY A 228 -20.99 -3.49 3.20
N THR A 229 -20.71 -4.76 3.54
CA THR A 229 -20.03 -5.13 4.79
C THR A 229 -18.55 -5.44 4.62
N VAL A 230 -18.10 -5.68 3.38
CA VAL A 230 -16.71 -6.04 3.07
C VAL A 230 -15.87 -4.79 2.83
N TYR A 231 -14.74 -4.69 3.53
CA TYR A 231 -13.74 -3.66 3.36
C TYR A 231 -12.87 -3.94 2.12
N GLY A 232 -13.48 -3.85 0.94
CA GLY A 232 -12.78 -4.02 -0.32
C GLY A 232 -13.11 -2.93 -1.36
N PRO A 233 -12.23 -2.81 -2.37
CA PRO A 233 -12.37 -1.82 -3.43
C PRO A 233 -13.50 -2.17 -4.41
N THR A 234 -14.26 -1.16 -4.84
CA THR A 234 -15.41 -1.31 -5.75
C THR A 234 -15.23 -0.55 -7.06
N LEU A 235 -15.97 -0.92 -8.12
CA LEU A 235 -15.98 -0.16 -9.37
C LEU A 235 -16.43 1.29 -9.18
N GLU A 236 -17.40 1.53 -8.30
CA GLU A 236 -17.88 2.88 -7.99
C GLU A 236 -16.76 3.76 -7.44
N MET A 237 -15.92 3.21 -6.56
CA MET A 237 -14.77 3.89 -5.99
C MET A 237 -13.78 4.33 -7.09
N ALA A 238 -13.40 3.41 -7.99
CA ALA A 238 -12.52 3.72 -9.11
C ALA A 238 -13.13 4.75 -10.08
N ARG A 239 -14.44 4.66 -10.35
CA ARG A 239 -15.15 5.64 -11.21
C ARG A 239 -15.19 7.04 -10.60
N SER A 240 -15.14 7.14 -9.27
CA SER A 240 -15.17 8.40 -8.52
C SER A 240 -13.82 9.13 -8.47
N LEU A 241 -12.75 8.51 -8.98
CA LEU A 241 -11.47 9.17 -9.15
C LEU A 241 -11.54 10.31 -10.17
N GLY A 242 -10.81 11.38 -9.86
CA GLY A 242 -10.76 12.63 -10.62
C GLY A 242 -10.16 12.46 -12.02
N PRO A 243 -10.43 13.40 -12.94
CA PRO A 243 -10.08 13.27 -14.36
C PRO A 243 -8.67 13.78 -14.71
N THR A 244 -7.85 14.16 -13.73
CA THR A 244 -6.52 14.76 -13.95
C THR A 244 -5.46 14.15 -13.03
N GLY A 245 -4.21 14.15 -13.49
CA GLY A 245 -3.05 13.72 -12.70
C GLY A 245 -3.07 12.25 -12.32
N LEU A 246 -2.35 11.91 -11.25
CA LEU A 246 -2.20 10.54 -10.75
C LEU A 246 -3.55 9.83 -10.46
N PRO A 247 -4.61 10.49 -9.93
CA PRO A 247 -5.92 9.86 -9.77
C PRO A 247 -6.50 9.35 -11.08
N ASN A 248 -6.35 10.09 -12.18
CA ASN A 248 -6.84 9.67 -13.48
C ASN A 248 -6.01 8.53 -14.07
N THR A 249 -4.68 8.57 -13.88
CA THR A 249 -3.81 7.46 -14.27
C THR A 249 -4.21 6.17 -13.53
N LEU A 250 -4.38 6.23 -12.21
CA LEU A 250 -4.87 5.09 -11.43
C LEU A 250 -6.25 4.63 -11.90
N LYS A 251 -7.20 5.56 -12.11
CA LYS A 251 -8.53 5.27 -12.65
C LYS A 251 -8.48 4.46 -13.93
N GLN A 252 -7.65 4.87 -14.89
CA GLN A 252 -7.52 4.17 -16.17
C GLN A 252 -6.97 2.76 -15.99
N ILE A 253 -5.97 2.60 -15.12
CA ILE A 253 -5.40 1.28 -14.81
C ILE A 253 -6.46 0.37 -14.17
N MET A 254 -7.14 0.86 -13.12
CA MET A 254 -8.14 0.08 -12.39
C MET A 254 -9.32 -0.32 -13.27
N LEU A 255 -9.85 0.60 -14.08
CA LEU A 255 -11.01 0.33 -14.94
C LEU A 255 -10.66 -0.49 -16.20
N ASN A 256 -9.39 -0.60 -16.57
CA ASN A 256 -8.95 -1.44 -17.69
C ASN A 256 -9.05 -2.94 -17.38
N HIS A 257 -8.79 -3.32 -16.13
CA HIS A 257 -8.84 -4.71 -15.70
C HIS A 257 -9.50 -4.84 -14.32
N PRO A 258 -10.82 -4.65 -14.22
CA PRO A 258 -11.53 -4.66 -12.93
C PRO A 258 -11.57 -6.03 -12.25
N ASN A 259 -11.49 -7.11 -13.05
CA ASN A 259 -11.58 -8.48 -12.55
C ASN A 259 -10.33 -8.93 -11.76
N SER A 260 -9.31 -8.11 -11.59
CA SER A 260 -8.16 -8.44 -10.75
C SER A 260 -8.22 -7.84 -9.35
N TRP A 261 -9.25 -7.05 -9.02
CA TRP A 261 -9.32 -6.35 -7.73
C TRP A 261 -10.73 -6.02 -7.24
N ALA A 262 -11.71 -5.82 -8.13
CA ALA A 262 -12.98 -5.24 -7.72
C ALA A 262 -13.87 -6.30 -7.06
N ILE A 263 -14.29 -6.07 -5.81
CA ILE A 263 -15.09 -7.04 -5.05
C ILE A 263 -16.50 -7.23 -5.66
N ASP A 264 -17.01 -6.19 -6.32
CA ASP A 264 -18.30 -6.22 -7.02
C ASP A 264 -18.24 -6.98 -8.35
N THR A 265 -17.05 -7.42 -8.79
CA THR A 265 -16.89 -8.36 -9.91
C THR A 265 -16.45 -9.75 -9.47
N TRP A 266 -16.56 -10.08 -8.17
CA TRP A 266 -16.03 -11.29 -7.54
C TRP A 266 -16.19 -12.57 -8.36
N GLU A 267 -17.39 -12.85 -8.90
CA GLU A 267 -17.68 -14.10 -9.64
C GLU A 267 -16.82 -14.26 -10.90
N ASN A 268 -16.31 -13.16 -11.44
CA ASN A 268 -15.50 -13.12 -12.65
C ASN A 268 -14.02 -12.85 -12.37
N SER A 269 -13.64 -12.72 -11.09
CA SER A 269 -12.37 -12.10 -10.70
C SER A 269 -11.26 -13.07 -10.30
N GLY A 270 -11.53 -14.37 -10.30
CA GLY A 270 -10.54 -15.36 -9.86
C GLY A 270 -9.98 -15.02 -8.48
N TYR A 271 -8.66 -14.84 -8.37
CA TYR A 271 -8.01 -14.41 -7.12
C TYR A 271 -8.35 -12.97 -6.72
N GLY A 272 -8.56 -12.08 -7.68
CA GLY A 272 -8.78 -10.64 -7.46
C GLY A 272 -10.13 -10.27 -6.84
N GLY A 273 -11.10 -11.18 -6.85
CA GLY A 273 -12.42 -10.91 -6.26
C GLY A 273 -12.41 -10.90 -4.73
N ARG A 274 -11.26 -11.20 -4.12
CA ARG A 274 -11.05 -11.24 -2.66
C ARG A 274 -10.18 -10.08 -2.18
N SER A 275 -9.91 -9.09 -3.03
CA SER A 275 -9.11 -7.94 -2.63
C SER A 275 -9.80 -7.18 -1.50
N LEU A 276 -9.05 -6.87 -0.45
CA LEU A 276 -9.49 -6.03 0.65
C LEU A 276 -8.62 -4.77 0.71
N PHE A 277 -8.97 -3.85 1.60
CA PHE A 277 -8.22 -2.62 1.82
C PHE A 277 -6.95 -2.82 2.67
N TRP A 278 -6.08 -3.79 2.34
CA TRP A 278 -4.89 -4.10 3.15
C TRP A 278 -3.94 -2.89 3.23
N ASP A 279 -3.29 -2.57 2.12
CA ASP A 279 -2.32 -1.46 2.09
C ASP A 279 -2.96 -0.09 2.22
N GLN A 280 -4.21 0.06 1.78
CA GLN A 280 -4.93 1.33 1.91
C GLN A 280 -5.21 1.62 3.39
N SER A 281 -5.38 0.58 4.22
CA SER A 281 -5.56 0.76 5.66
C SER A 281 -4.28 1.29 6.30
N ALA A 282 -3.12 0.71 5.98
CA ALA A 282 -1.83 1.21 6.46
C ALA A 282 -1.57 2.64 5.97
N ALA A 283 -1.83 2.94 4.69
CA ALA A 283 -1.70 4.29 4.15
C ALA A 283 -2.66 5.27 4.82
N LEU A 284 -3.90 4.88 5.10
CA LEU A 284 -4.86 5.75 5.79
C LEU A 284 -4.51 5.95 7.26
N GLU A 285 -3.99 4.95 7.97
CA GLU A 285 -3.52 5.09 9.36
C GLU A 285 -2.33 6.05 9.45
N LEU A 286 -1.43 5.99 8.47
CA LEU A 286 -0.37 6.98 8.32
C LEU A 286 -0.96 8.39 8.17
N LEU A 287 -2.02 8.56 7.39
CA LEU A 287 -2.53 9.88 7.03
C LEU A 287 -3.51 10.47 8.06
N ALA A 288 -4.29 9.62 8.72
CA ALA A 288 -5.39 9.94 9.63
C ALA A 288 -5.49 8.86 10.74
N PRO A 289 -4.50 8.76 11.65
CA PRO A 289 -4.42 7.70 12.67
C PRO A 289 -5.60 7.71 13.65
N GLU A 290 -6.32 8.83 13.77
CA GLU A 290 -7.53 8.96 14.58
C GLU A 290 -8.72 8.14 14.07
N LEU A 291 -8.67 7.68 12.81
CA LEU A 291 -9.69 6.81 12.20
C LEU A 291 -9.44 5.32 12.47
N PHE A 292 -8.54 5.01 13.39
CA PHE A 292 -8.11 3.66 13.73
C PHE A 292 -8.13 3.42 15.25
N GLY A 293 -8.54 2.22 15.64
CA GLY A 293 -8.55 1.73 17.01
C GLY A 293 -7.66 0.50 17.18
N ASP A 294 -7.22 0.24 18.41
CA ASP A 294 -6.42 -0.94 18.73
C ASP A 294 -7.31 -2.20 18.79
N VAL A 295 -6.85 -3.27 18.15
CA VAL A 295 -7.45 -4.61 18.14
C VAL A 295 -6.34 -5.59 18.55
N GLY A 296 -6.10 -5.68 19.86
CA GLY A 296 -4.98 -6.46 20.39
C GLY A 296 -3.63 -5.85 19.96
N PRO A 297 -2.76 -6.59 19.24
CA PRO A 297 -1.42 -6.12 18.88
C PRO A 297 -1.37 -5.33 17.54
N TYR A 298 -2.50 -5.10 16.88
CA TYR A 298 -2.59 -4.33 15.63
C TYR A 298 -3.76 -3.33 15.68
N ARG A 299 -3.87 -2.49 14.64
CA ARG A 299 -4.92 -1.46 14.50
C ARG A 299 -5.83 -1.80 13.34
N GLU A 300 -7.10 -1.48 13.49
CA GLU A 300 -8.12 -1.57 12.44
C GLU A 300 -8.87 -0.25 12.32
N THR A 301 -9.45 0.02 11.14
CA THR A 301 -10.25 1.23 10.92
C THR A 301 -11.53 1.22 11.74
N THR A 302 -11.94 2.39 12.23
CA THR A 302 -13.25 2.61 12.87
C THR A 302 -14.32 3.05 11.87
N LEU A 303 -13.97 3.25 10.60
CA LEU A 303 -14.89 3.63 9.54
C LEU A 303 -15.74 2.44 9.10
N SER A 304 -16.95 2.69 8.60
CA SER A 304 -17.68 1.67 7.83
C SER A 304 -16.99 1.42 6.48
N PRO A 305 -17.24 0.29 5.79
CA PRO A 305 -16.66 0.03 4.46
C PRO A 305 -16.94 1.15 3.44
N GLY A 306 -18.17 1.67 3.43
CA GLY A 306 -18.56 2.78 2.55
C GLY A 306 -17.89 4.11 2.92
N ASP A 307 -17.69 4.40 4.21
CA ASP A 307 -16.94 5.59 4.64
C ASP A 307 -15.45 5.46 4.29
N PHE A 308 -14.88 4.26 4.41
CA PHE A 308 -13.51 3.99 4.01
C PHE A 308 -13.33 4.21 2.51
N GLN A 309 -14.22 3.66 1.67
CA GLN A 309 -14.21 3.87 0.21
C GLN A 309 -14.24 5.34 -0.17
N ARG A 310 -15.14 6.13 0.45
CA ARG A 310 -15.21 7.58 0.21
C ARG A 310 -13.93 8.29 0.65
N THR A 311 -13.42 7.94 1.83
CA THR A 311 -12.19 8.52 2.37
C THR A 311 -11.00 8.21 1.47
N TRP A 312 -10.88 6.97 0.98
CA TRP A 312 -9.86 6.58 0.01
C TRP A 312 -9.93 7.44 -1.26
N VAL A 313 -11.12 7.63 -1.84
CA VAL A 313 -11.32 8.48 -3.03
C VAL A 313 -10.86 9.91 -2.75
N ASP A 314 -11.27 10.47 -1.61
CA ASP A 314 -10.93 11.85 -1.23
C ASP A 314 -9.43 12.05 -1.06
N PHE A 315 -8.74 11.12 -0.39
CA PHE A 315 -7.30 11.19 -0.20
C PHE A 315 -6.55 10.99 -1.51
N THR A 316 -6.94 10.01 -2.32
CA THR A 316 -6.35 9.75 -3.64
C THR A 316 -6.50 10.94 -4.56
N ASN A 317 -7.69 11.55 -4.64
CA ASN A 317 -7.95 12.69 -5.53
C ASN A 317 -7.07 13.92 -5.27
N ARG A 318 -6.50 14.04 -4.07
CA ARG A 318 -5.54 15.13 -3.76
C ARG A 318 -4.23 14.99 -4.53
N ALA A 319 -3.90 13.80 -5.01
CA ALA A 319 -2.75 13.58 -5.90
C ALA A 319 -2.96 14.10 -7.34
N ALA A 320 -4.02 14.85 -7.61
CA ALA A 320 -4.17 15.58 -8.88
C ALA A 320 -2.99 16.55 -9.13
N SER A 321 -2.35 17.04 -8.06
CA SER A 321 -1.10 17.82 -8.10
C SER A 321 -0.30 17.62 -6.81
N TYR A 322 1.01 17.42 -6.92
CA TYR A 322 1.95 17.17 -5.83
C TYR A 322 3.35 17.79 -6.09
N ALA A 323 3.37 18.91 -6.83
CA ALA A 323 4.59 19.66 -7.18
C ALA A 323 5.29 20.36 -6.00
#